data_AF-A0A7X7UAY0-F1
#
_entry.id   AF-A0A7X7UAY0-F1
#
_cell.length_a   1.000
_cell.length_b   1.000
_cell.length_c   1.000
_cell.angle_alpha   90.00
_cell.angle_beta   90.00
_cell.angle_gamma   90.00
#
_symmetry.space_group_name_H-M   'P 1'
#
loop_
_entity.id
_entity.type
_entity.pdbx_description
1 polymer ?
#
loop_
_entity_poly.entity_id
_entity_poly.type
_entity_poly.pdbx_seq_one_letter_code
_entity_poly.pdbx_strand_id
1 'polypeptide(L)'
;MKKWAAIGWLTFVVTLCVAGIAQAEITVDIIGTQPTDGSIGDGETLKLYWRIESTSSGTYDVEVGGDGTVGSGTAVAASDGSGSYSGTMNGTTTISADNDLEDGDGEYQIYVIATSGTETAYATTSISLDTPPTEVLGFSVGRGDGKLFLTWDPLDISDLDHYLVYYGTSPGTNPEDYTGADASEGASPIDVDDVDNFQLSGLTNNVKYYVRISAVDTSDTEGPLSSELSGTPTDTVGFTELSNDEGGCFVATAAWGDYNHPMVKQLRSFRDRILQRTPAGRAFVHLYYAVSPPLAHWLAGHPTARAATRAVLTPIARLAGWETERPGMISVPLLLGLAAILVLARRRREEAR
;
A
#
# COMPACT_ATOMS: atom_id res chain seq x y z
N MET A 1 82.14 -67.94 0.69
CA MET A 1 82.68 -67.27 -0.53
C MET A 1 82.12 -67.97 -1.77
N LYS A 2 81.69 -67.17 -2.75
CA LYS A 2 81.13 -67.54 -4.08
C LYS A 2 79.70 -68.12 -4.07
N LYS A 3 78.75 -67.36 -4.64
CA LYS A 3 78.27 -67.55 -6.02
C LYS A 3 77.51 -66.30 -6.49
N TRP A 4 77.89 -65.83 -7.67
CA TRP A 4 77.20 -64.81 -8.46
C TRP A 4 75.97 -65.44 -9.15
N ALA A 5 74.89 -64.68 -9.29
CA ALA A 5 73.93 -64.84 -10.38
C ALA A 5 73.22 -63.50 -10.64
N ALA A 6 73.54 -62.89 -11.79
CA ALA A 6 72.83 -61.76 -12.35
C ALA A 6 71.55 -62.27 -13.05
N ILE A 7 70.40 -61.64 -12.79
CA ILE A 7 69.18 -61.84 -13.61
C ILE A 7 68.49 -60.49 -13.78
N GLY A 8 68.58 -60.01 -15.03
CA GLY A 8 67.50 -59.38 -15.83
C GLY A 8 66.59 -58.35 -15.18
N TRP A 9 66.80 -57.09 -15.57
CA TRP A 9 65.78 -56.05 -15.55
C TRP A 9 64.63 -56.43 -16.50
N LEU A 10 63.40 -56.49 -15.99
CA LEU A 10 62.20 -56.38 -16.83
C LEU A 10 61.18 -55.52 -16.08
N THR A 11 61.20 -54.23 -16.34
CA THR A 11 60.16 -53.28 -15.95
C THR A 11 58.90 -53.58 -16.78
N PHE A 12 57.97 -54.36 -16.22
CA PHE A 12 56.59 -54.38 -16.70
C PHE A 12 55.87 -53.19 -16.07
N VAL A 13 55.91 -52.04 -16.75
CA VAL A 13 54.92 -50.98 -16.49
C VAL A 13 53.64 -51.45 -17.17
N VAL A 14 52.72 -51.98 -16.37
CA VAL A 14 51.32 -52.12 -16.80
C VAL A 14 50.78 -50.70 -16.90
N THR A 15 50.76 -50.16 -18.10
CA THR A 15 49.93 -49.00 -18.44
C THR A 15 48.49 -49.46 -18.32
N LEU A 16 47.92 -49.29 -17.12
CA LEU A 16 46.48 -49.39 -16.93
C LEU A 16 45.90 -48.14 -17.62
N CYS A 17 45.43 -48.29 -18.85
CA CYS A 17 44.53 -47.31 -19.46
C CYS A 17 43.35 -47.14 -18.50
N VAL A 18 43.26 -45.98 -17.87
CA VAL A 18 41.99 -45.51 -17.30
C VAL A 18 41.07 -45.32 -18.50
N ALA A 19 40.21 -46.31 -18.74
CA ALA A 19 39.12 -46.17 -19.69
C ALA A 19 38.29 -44.95 -19.26
N GLY A 20 38.07 -44.06 -20.23
CA GLY A 20 37.52 -42.74 -20.03
C GLY A 20 36.25 -42.77 -19.18
N ILE A 21 36.21 -41.86 -18.22
CA ILE A 21 34.94 -41.34 -17.72
C ILE A 21 34.27 -40.75 -18.97
N ALA A 22 33.12 -41.29 -19.37
CA ALA A 22 32.32 -40.70 -20.44
C ALA A 22 32.06 -39.23 -20.04
N GLN A 23 32.67 -38.30 -20.76
CA GLN A 23 32.27 -36.90 -20.71
C GLN A 23 30.79 -36.88 -21.15
N ALA A 24 29.94 -36.13 -20.46
CA ALA A 24 28.55 -35.94 -20.90
C ALA A 24 28.56 -35.52 -22.38
N GLU A 25 27.76 -36.17 -23.23
CA GLU A 25 27.74 -35.86 -24.68
C GLU A 25 27.09 -34.50 -24.98
N ILE A 26 26.54 -33.87 -23.94
CA ILE A 26 25.92 -32.56 -23.96
C ILE A 26 26.20 -31.81 -22.66
N THR A 27 26.63 -30.55 -22.78
CA THR A 27 26.71 -29.59 -21.67
C THR A 27 26.01 -28.30 -22.05
N VAL A 28 25.48 -27.61 -21.04
CA VAL A 28 24.88 -26.28 -21.17
C VAL A 28 25.56 -25.38 -20.16
N ASP A 29 25.99 -24.20 -20.59
CA ASP A 29 26.55 -23.16 -19.75
C ASP A 29 25.78 -21.86 -19.98
N ILE A 30 25.52 -21.12 -18.91
CA ILE A 30 25.12 -19.71 -19.01
C ILE A 30 26.40 -18.88 -19.01
N ILE A 31 26.57 -18.07 -20.05
CA ILE A 31 27.75 -17.23 -20.27
C ILE A 31 27.59 -15.88 -19.53
N GLY A 32 26.35 -15.39 -19.43
CA GLY A 32 26.01 -14.18 -18.69
C GLY A 32 24.69 -13.58 -19.14
N THR A 33 24.36 -12.44 -18.55
CA THR A 33 23.15 -11.66 -18.82
C THR A 33 23.49 -10.24 -19.24
N GLN A 34 22.57 -9.58 -19.93
CA GLN A 34 22.57 -8.13 -20.13
C GLN A 34 21.16 -7.60 -19.80
N PRO A 35 20.99 -6.81 -18.73
CA PRO A 35 22.03 -6.28 -17.84
C PRO A 35 22.74 -7.35 -16.98
N THR A 36 23.96 -7.04 -16.54
CA THR A 36 24.89 -8.02 -15.95
C THR A 36 24.59 -8.39 -14.50
N ASP A 37 23.83 -7.55 -13.81
CA ASP A 37 23.25 -7.84 -12.49
C ASP A 37 22.06 -8.81 -12.59
N GLY A 38 21.47 -8.94 -13.78
CA GLY A 38 20.32 -9.80 -14.00
C GLY A 38 19.01 -9.17 -13.52
N SER A 39 18.98 -7.85 -13.34
CA SER A 39 17.81 -7.12 -12.85
C SER A 39 17.15 -6.35 -13.97
N ILE A 40 15.83 -6.46 -14.10
CA ILE A 40 15.03 -5.70 -15.06
C ILE A 40 13.80 -5.10 -14.38
N GLY A 41 13.33 -3.97 -14.90
CA GLY A 41 12.07 -3.36 -14.48
C GLY A 41 10.89 -3.60 -15.42
N ASP A 42 9.77 -2.94 -15.13
CA ASP A 42 8.54 -2.99 -15.93
C ASP A 42 8.81 -2.58 -17.39
N GLY A 43 8.29 -3.34 -18.36
CA GLY A 43 8.49 -3.09 -19.79
C GLY A 43 9.90 -3.35 -20.32
N GLU A 44 10.85 -3.78 -19.48
CA GLU A 44 12.22 -4.03 -19.88
C GLU A 44 12.45 -5.47 -20.39
N THR A 45 13.60 -5.67 -21.04
CA THR A 45 14.01 -6.99 -21.54
C THR A 45 15.44 -7.29 -21.14
N LEU A 46 15.70 -8.54 -20.76
CA LEU A 46 17.01 -9.08 -20.47
C LEU A 46 17.47 -9.98 -21.62
N LYS A 47 18.75 -9.90 -21.98
CA LYS A 47 19.39 -10.88 -22.87
C LYS A 47 20.18 -11.90 -22.07
N LEU A 48 19.82 -13.18 -22.21
CA LEU A 48 20.54 -14.30 -21.65
C LEU A 48 21.46 -14.89 -22.70
N TYR A 49 22.76 -14.95 -22.42
CA TYR A 49 23.77 -15.57 -23.26
C TYR A 49 24.11 -16.95 -22.72
N TRP A 50 24.04 -17.95 -23.58
CA TRP A 50 24.28 -19.34 -23.19
C TRP A 50 25.04 -20.10 -24.28
N ARG A 51 25.61 -21.24 -23.91
CA ARG A 51 26.36 -22.12 -24.79
C ARG A 51 25.93 -23.55 -24.57
N ILE A 52 25.72 -24.27 -25.66
CA ILE A 52 25.57 -25.73 -25.68
C ILE A 52 26.83 -26.30 -26.31
N GLU A 53 27.48 -27.26 -25.65
CA GLU A 53 28.55 -28.06 -26.25
C GLU A 53 28.08 -29.50 -26.37
N SER A 54 27.99 -30.00 -27.62
CA SER A 54 27.61 -31.38 -27.89
C SER A 54 28.29 -31.89 -29.15
N THR A 55 28.44 -33.21 -29.28
CA THR A 55 28.89 -33.87 -30.51
C THR A 55 27.74 -34.25 -31.44
N SER A 56 26.49 -34.08 -30.98
CA SER A 56 25.26 -34.46 -31.67
C SER A 56 24.39 -33.23 -31.95
N SER A 57 23.33 -33.42 -32.74
CA SER A 57 22.26 -32.43 -32.90
C SER A 57 21.13 -32.67 -31.91
N GLY A 58 20.37 -31.64 -31.61
CA GLY A 58 19.26 -31.73 -30.65
C GLY A 58 18.40 -30.48 -30.64
N THR A 59 17.58 -30.35 -29.60
CA THR A 59 16.72 -29.20 -29.35
C THR A 59 17.08 -28.52 -28.05
N TYR A 60 16.82 -27.23 -27.95
CA TYR A 60 16.91 -26.49 -26.70
C TYR A 60 15.59 -25.78 -26.42
N ASP A 61 15.33 -25.57 -25.14
CA ASP A 61 14.20 -24.80 -24.60
C ASP A 61 14.70 -23.94 -23.45
N VAL A 62 14.19 -22.72 -23.35
CA VAL A 62 14.47 -21.80 -22.26
C VAL A 62 13.17 -21.57 -21.51
N GLU A 63 13.18 -21.93 -20.22
CA GLU A 63 11.99 -21.96 -19.38
C GLU A 63 12.19 -21.08 -18.15
N VAL A 64 11.13 -20.39 -17.75
CA VAL A 64 11.00 -19.66 -16.48
C VAL A 64 10.39 -20.60 -15.44
N GLY A 65 11.04 -20.74 -14.30
CA GLY A 65 10.68 -21.73 -13.27
C GLY A 65 10.95 -23.18 -13.69
N GLY A 66 10.41 -24.13 -12.94
CA GLY A 66 10.60 -25.56 -13.19
C GLY A 66 11.76 -26.20 -12.43
N ASP A 67 12.15 -27.40 -12.87
CA ASP A 67 13.13 -28.27 -12.20
C ASP A 67 14.29 -28.72 -13.11
N GLY A 68 14.42 -28.12 -14.29
CA GLY A 68 15.43 -28.47 -15.29
C GLY A 68 15.04 -29.66 -16.18
N THR A 69 13.79 -30.14 -16.09
CA THR A 69 13.21 -31.04 -17.09
C THR A 69 12.39 -30.25 -18.11
N VAL A 70 12.43 -30.68 -19.39
CA VAL A 70 11.73 -30.00 -20.48
C VAL A 70 10.22 -30.00 -20.22
N GLY A 71 9.61 -28.81 -20.23
CA GLY A 71 8.21 -28.55 -19.98
C GLY A 71 7.84 -28.51 -18.50
N SER A 72 8.81 -28.41 -17.59
CA SER A 72 8.54 -28.27 -16.15
C SER A 72 8.28 -26.82 -15.73
N GLY A 73 8.80 -25.86 -16.49
CA GLY A 73 8.55 -24.43 -16.33
C GLY A 73 7.65 -23.88 -17.45
N THR A 74 7.59 -22.55 -17.50
CA THR A 74 6.90 -21.79 -18.55
C THR A 74 7.91 -21.43 -19.63
N ALA A 75 7.68 -21.87 -20.87
CA ALA A 75 8.57 -21.55 -21.98
C ALA A 75 8.61 -20.04 -22.27
N VAL A 76 9.81 -19.49 -22.47
CA VAL A 76 10.01 -18.09 -22.86
C VAL A 76 9.34 -17.83 -24.22
N ALA A 77 8.49 -16.81 -24.28
CA ALA A 77 7.62 -16.51 -25.42
C ALA A 77 8.40 -15.99 -26.65
N ALA A 78 9.60 -15.47 -26.45
CA ALA A 78 10.44 -14.96 -27.52
C ALA A 78 10.78 -16.06 -28.54
N SER A 79 10.89 -15.70 -29.83
CA SER A 79 11.19 -16.68 -30.89
C SER A 79 12.59 -17.29 -30.79
N ASP A 80 13.43 -16.78 -29.90
CA ASP A 80 14.76 -17.29 -29.55
C ASP A 80 14.76 -18.12 -28.24
N GLY A 81 13.59 -18.34 -27.63
CA GLY A 81 13.38 -19.15 -26.41
C GLY A 81 13.39 -20.67 -26.65
N SER A 82 13.24 -21.13 -27.89
CA SER A 82 13.38 -22.55 -28.22
C SER A 82 13.95 -22.74 -29.63
N GLY A 83 14.54 -23.91 -29.89
CA GLY A 83 15.10 -24.16 -31.20
C GLY A 83 15.85 -25.48 -31.33
N SER A 84 16.64 -25.57 -32.41
CA SER A 84 17.49 -26.73 -32.68
C SER A 84 18.95 -26.31 -32.73
N TYR A 85 19.84 -27.19 -32.26
CA TYR A 85 21.29 -27.01 -32.32
C TYR A 85 21.98 -28.18 -33.00
N SER A 86 23.20 -27.96 -33.46
CA SER A 86 24.07 -28.99 -34.04
C SER A 86 25.52 -28.71 -33.67
N GLY A 87 26.15 -29.62 -32.93
CA GLY A 87 27.50 -29.39 -32.42
C GLY A 87 27.51 -28.31 -31.32
N THR A 88 28.64 -27.63 -31.16
CA THR A 88 28.75 -26.46 -30.27
C THR A 88 28.01 -25.26 -30.84
N MET A 89 27.14 -24.65 -30.03
CA MET A 89 26.35 -23.47 -30.38
C MET A 89 26.39 -22.46 -29.23
N ASN A 90 26.60 -21.19 -29.56
CA ASN A 90 26.27 -20.09 -28.66
C ASN A 90 24.90 -19.56 -29.04
N GLY A 91 24.04 -19.37 -28.04
CA GLY A 91 22.71 -18.83 -28.20
C GLY A 91 22.53 -17.54 -27.43
N THR A 92 21.44 -16.85 -27.76
CA THR A 92 20.97 -15.70 -27.01
C THR A 92 19.46 -15.82 -26.95
N THR A 93 18.90 -15.63 -25.76
CA THR A 93 17.46 -15.63 -25.54
C THR A 93 17.05 -14.31 -24.92
N THR A 94 15.99 -13.72 -25.43
CA THR A 94 15.43 -12.47 -24.90
C THR A 94 14.30 -12.81 -23.95
N ILE A 95 14.39 -12.29 -22.72
CA ILE A 95 13.38 -12.45 -21.67
C ILE A 95 12.74 -11.09 -21.45
N SER A 96 11.41 -11.03 -21.48
CA SER A 96 10.60 -9.83 -21.32
C SER A 96 9.92 -9.85 -19.97
N ALA A 97 10.01 -8.76 -19.21
CA ALA A 97 9.25 -8.61 -17.96
C ALA A 97 7.75 -8.88 -18.21
N ASP A 98 7.16 -8.16 -19.16
CA ASP A 98 5.71 -8.20 -19.41
C ASP A 98 5.16 -9.53 -19.95
N ASN A 99 5.99 -10.33 -20.64
CA ASN A 99 5.51 -11.51 -21.37
C ASN A 99 5.97 -12.82 -20.76
N ASP A 100 7.09 -12.82 -20.03
CA ASP A 100 7.72 -14.05 -19.53
C ASP A 100 7.70 -14.13 -18.00
N LEU A 101 7.54 -13.01 -17.28
CA LEU A 101 7.62 -12.94 -15.81
C LEU A 101 6.25 -12.56 -15.21
N GLU A 102 5.35 -13.53 -15.14
CA GLU A 102 3.92 -13.30 -14.84
C GLU A 102 3.57 -13.15 -13.35
N ASP A 103 4.49 -13.47 -12.43
CA ASP A 103 4.23 -13.52 -10.98
C ASP A 103 4.45 -12.16 -10.27
N GLY A 104 4.84 -11.11 -10.99
CA GLY A 104 5.18 -9.80 -10.44
C GLY A 104 6.60 -9.71 -9.88
N ASP A 105 6.86 -8.80 -8.95
CA ASP A 105 8.22 -8.56 -8.43
C ASP A 105 8.83 -9.80 -7.78
N GLY A 106 10.15 -9.93 -7.91
CA GLY A 106 10.94 -10.95 -7.25
C GLY A 106 11.92 -11.69 -8.15
N GLU A 107 12.39 -12.83 -7.64
CA GLU A 107 13.44 -13.64 -8.26
C GLU A 107 12.87 -14.79 -9.09
N TYR A 108 13.25 -14.82 -10.36
CA TYR A 108 12.86 -15.83 -11.33
C TYR A 108 14.05 -16.72 -11.67
N GLN A 109 13.87 -18.04 -11.50
CA GLN A 109 14.85 -19.01 -11.97
C GLN A 109 14.64 -19.28 -13.46
N ILE A 110 15.67 -19.10 -14.27
CA ILE A 110 15.64 -19.42 -15.69
C ILE A 110 16.43 -20.69 -15.92
N TYR A 111 15.88 -21.59 -16.73
CA TYR A 111 16.53 -22.82 -17.15
C TYR A 111 16.80 -22.78 -18.64
N VAL A 112 18.04 -23.03 -19.04
CA VAL A 112 18.38 -23.34 -20.43
C VAL A 112 18.55 -24.84 -20.50
N ILE A 113 17.64 -25.52 -21.18
CA ILE A 113 17.58 -26.98 -21.23
C ILE A 113 17.90 -27.42 -22.65
N ALA A 114 18.85 -28.33 -22.81
CA ALA A 114 19.22 -28.88 -24.10
C ALA A 114 19.05 -30.40 -24.08
N THR A 115 18.49 -30.95 -25.17
CA THR A 115 18.19 -32.39 -25.30
C THR A 115 18.77 -32.95 -26.59
N SER A 116 19.54 -34.03 -26.50
CA SER A 116 20.01 -34.84 -27.63
C SER A 116 19.59 -36.30 -27.46
N GLY A 117 18.67 -36.77 -28.30
CA GLY A 117 18.14 -38.14 -28.19
C GLY A 117 17.41 -38.35 -26.86
N THR A 118 18.02 -39.08 -25.93
CA THR A 118 17.50 -39.33 -24.57
C THR A 118 18.28 -38.61 -23.48
N GLU A 119 19.36 -37.90 -23.83
CA GLU A 119 20.16 -37.14 -22.88
C GLU A 119 19.66 -35.71 -22.80
N THR A 120 19.57 -35.19 -21.58
CA THR A 120 19.20 -33.80 -21.29
C THR A 120 20.24 -33.20 -20.35
N ALA A 121 20.67 -31.98 -20.64
CA ALA A 121 21.48 -31.16 -19.75
C ALA A 121 20.83 -29.79 -19.61
N TYR A 122 21.06 -29.14 -18.48
CA TYR A 122 20.55 -27.79 -18.24
C TYR A 122 21.58 -26.92 -17.52
N ALA A 123 21.41 -25.62 -17.68
CA ALA A 123 22.03 -24.59 -16.85
C ALA A 123 20.94 -23.68 -16.29
N THR A 124 21.19 -23.04 -15.16
CA THR A 124 20.23 -22.13 -14.54
C THR A 124 20.88 -20.87 -14.00
N THR A 125 20.12 -19.77 -14.01
CA THR A 125 20.48 -18.48 -13.43
C THR A 125 19.23 -17.86 -12.81
N SER A 126 19.40 -16.99 -11.82
CA SER A 126 18.33 -16.12 -11.34
C SER A 126 18.32 -14.79 -12.11
N ILE A 127 17.12 -14.23 -12.26
CA ILE A 127 16.85 -12.88 -12.76
C ILE A 127 15.91 -12.23 -11.75
N SER A 128 16.12 -10.95 -11.44
CA SER A 128 15.21 -10.19 -10.59
C SER A 128 14.32 -9.28 -11.44
N LEU A 129 13.02 -9.28 -11.15
CA LEU A 129 12.07 -8.28 -11.62
C LEU A 129 11.76 -7.34 -10.47
N ASP A 130 11.92 -6.04 -10.70
CA ASP A 130 11.64 -4.97 -9.74
C ASP A 130 10.83 -3.89 -10.45
N THR A 131 9.53 -3.83 -10.17
CA THR A 131 8.61 -2.84 -10.73
C THR A 131 8.31 -1.76 -9.70
N PRO A 132 8.26 -0.48 -10.12
CA PRO A 132 7.96 0.61 -9.20
C PRO A 132 6.57 0.42 -8.57
N PRO A 133 6.37 0.85 -7.31
CA PRO A 133 5.05 0.84 -6.69
C PRO A 133 4.00 1.55 -7.54
N THR A 134 2.77 1.06 -7.47
CA THR A 134 1.63 1.69 -8.18
C THR A 134 1.22 3.03 -7.56
N GLU A 135 0.42 3.84 -8.28
CA GLU A 135 -0.08 5.13 -7.78
C GLU A 135 -0.89 4.94 -6.49
N VAL A 136 -0.60 5.76 -5.47
CA VAL A 136 -1.37 5.79 -4.22
C VAL A 136 -2.75 6.40 -4.45
N LEU A 137 -3.80 5.63 -4.15
CA LEU A 137 -5.21 6.03 -4.30
C LEU A 137 -5.84 6.45 -2.97
N GLY A 138 -7.07 6.96 -3.03
CA GLY A 138 -7.82 7.36 -1.82
C GLY A 138 -7.26 8.60 -1.10
N PHE A 139 -6.28 9.29 -1.70
CA PHE A 139 -5.62 10.43 -1.06
C PHE A 139 -6.62 11.54 -0.71
N SER A 140 -6.53 12.05 0.53
CA SER A 140 -7.45 13.05 1.06
C SER A 140 -6.72 14.04 1.96
N VAL A 141 -7.22 15.29 2.01
CA VAL A 141 -6.61 16.39 2.76
C VAL A 141 -7.65 17.06 3.68
N GLY A 142 -7.52 16.82 4.98
CA GLY A 142 -8.16 17.58 6.05
C GLY A 142 -7.32 18.79 6.47
N ARG A 143 -7.95 19.76 7.15
CA ARG A 143 -7.29 21.02 7.58
C ARG A 143 -7.42 21.26 9.08
N GLY A 144 -6.40 21.88 9.66
CA GLY A 144 -6.35 22.31 11.06
C GLY A 144 -5.69 23.69 11.23
N ASP A 145 -5.40 24.05 12.48
CA ASP A 145 -4.62 25.21 12.88
C ASP A 145 -3.14 24.94 12.65
N GLY A 146 -2.59 25.57 11.61
CA GLY A 146 -1.20 25.41 11.20
C GLY A 146 -0.84 23.99 10.77
N LYS A 147 -1.82 23.21 10.29
CA LYS A 147 -1.60 21.82 9.87
C LYS A 147 -2.60 21.30 8.85
N LEU A 148 -2.20 20.23 8.18
CA LEU A 148 -3.04 19.40 7.30
C LEU A 148 -3.03 17.95 7.80
N PHE A 149 -4.19 17.29 7.70
CA PHE A 149 -4.33 15.86 7.98
C PHE A 149 -4.44 15.12 6.66
N LEU A 150 -3.52 14.20 6.40
CA LEU A 150 -3.43 13.45 5.16
C LEU A 150 -3.82 12.00 5.42
N THR A 151 -4.61 11.41 4.54
CA THR A 151 -4.99 9.99 4.59
C THR A 151 -5.00 9.42 3.19
N TRP A 152 -4.77 8.12 3.04
CA TRP A 152 -4.80 7.41 1.75
C TRP A 152 -5.20 5.95 1.94
N ASP A 153 -5.44 5.25 0.83
CA ASP A 153 -5.60 3.79 0.84
C ASP A 153 -4.18 3.18 0.80
N PRO A 154 -3.76 2.39 1.82
CA PRO A 154 -2.44 1.77 1.82
C PRO A 154 -2.32 0.73 0.70
N LEU A 155 -1.12 0.58 0.15
CA LEU A 155 -0.82 -0.39 -0.90
C LEU A 155 -0.59 -1.77 -0.27
N ASP A 156 -1.21 -2.81 -0.83
CA ASP A 156 -1.03 -4.20 -0.42
C ASP A 156 0.01 -4.87 -1.34
N ILE A 157 1.25 -4.39 -1.25
CA ILE A 157 2.42 -4.94 -1.96
C ILE A 157 3.46 -5.41 -0.94
N SER A 158 4.18 -6.49 -1.23
CA SER A 158 5.03 -7.18 -0.24
C SER A 158 6.36 -6.49 0.05
N ASP A 159 6.76 -5.59 -0.83
CA ASP A 159 8.04 -4.90 -0.91
C ASP A 159 7.90 -3.39 -0.73
N LEU A 160 6.75 -2.90 -0.24
CA LEU A 160 6.61 -1.51 0.19
C LEU A 160 7.58 -1.21 1.33
N ASP A 161 8.36 -0.13 1.22
CA ASP A 161 9.25 0.33 2.28
C ASP A 161 8.66 1.54 3.03
N HIS A 162 8.34 2.62 2.31
CA HIS A 162 7.79 3.83 2.90
C HIS A 162 6.99 4.69 1.90
N TYR A 163 6.35 5.74 2.40
CA TYR A 163 5.71 6.76 1.58
C TYR A 163 6.46 8.09 1.63
N LEU A 164 6.43 8.83 0.53
CA LEU A 164 6.95 10.20 0.45
C LEU A 164 5.80 11.19 0.30
N VAL A 165 5.73 12.18 1.19
CA VAL A 165 4.78 13.30 1.13
C VAL A 165 5.46 14.54 0.56
N TYR A 166 4.94 15.00 -0.57
CA TYR A 166 5.35 16.22 -1.25
C TYR A 166 4.43 17.37 -0.87
N TYR A 167 5.00 18.52 -0.52
CA TYR A 167 4.21 19.71 -0.23
C TYR A 167 4.88 21.01 -0.67
N GLY A 168 4.08 22.02 -0.98
CA GLY A 168 4.56 23.36 -1.35
C GLY A 168 3.44 24.37 -1.52
N THR A 169 3.77 25.64 -1.77
CA THR A 169 2.78 26.71 -1.96
C THR A 169 2.42 26.98 -3.43
N SER A 170 3.01 26.21 -4.35
CA SER A 170 2.78 26.27 -5.79
C SER A 170 2.30 24.91 -6.28
N PRO A 171 1.37 24.87 -7.25
CA PRO A 171 1.01 23.62 -7.91
C PRO A 171 2.18 23.10 -8.75
N GLY A 172 2.21 21.79 -8.95
CA GLY A 172 3.30 21.10 -9.65
C GLY A 172 2.85 19.85 -10.39
N THR A 173 3.72 19.37 -11.28
CA THR A 173 3.58 18.05 -11.91
C THR A 173 4.69 17.10 -11.51
N ASN A 174 5.86 17.63 -11.16
CA ASN A 174 7.03 16.82 -10.86
C ASN A 174 7.41 16.93 -9.37
N PRO A 175 8.13 15.94 -8.81
CA PRO A 175 8.62 15.97 -7.42
C PRO A 175 9.31 17.28 -7.03
N GLU A 176 10.16 17.83 -7.92
CA GLU A 176 10.96 19.03 -7.67
C GLU A 176 10.15 20.35 -7.58
N ASP A 177 8.89 20.35 -7.99
CA ASP A 177 8.02 21.53 -7.91
C ASP A 177 7.57 21.81 -6.46
N TYR A 178 7.54 20.77 -5.62
CA TYR A 178 7.08 20.83 -4.24
C TYR A 178 8.24 21.16 -3.31
N THR A 179 8.42 22.47 -3.06
CA THR A 179 9.57 23.04 -2.35
C THR A 179 9.25 23.53 -0.94
N GLY A 180 8.22 22.98 -0.30
CA GLY A 180 7.83 23.32 1.07
C GLY A 180 8.96 23.07 2.07
N ALA A 181 9.15 23.99 3.02
CA ALA A 181 10.22 23.91 4.02
C ALA A 181 9.82 24.44 5.40
N ASP A 182 8.56 24.82 5.57
CA ASP A 182 8.01 25.42 6.79
C ASP A 182 7.33 24.40 7.71
N ALA A 183 7.12 23.16 7.26
CA ALA A 183 6.57 22.12 8.12
C ALA A 183 7.56 21.70 9.22
N SER A 184 7.03 21.25 10.34
CA SER A 184 7.81 20.81 11.50
C SER A 184 8.49 19.47 11.27
N GLU A 185 7.92 18.65 10.39
CA GLU A 185 8.41 17.31 10.05
C GLU A 185 9.57 17.35 9.05
N GLY A 186 9.77 18.47 8.33
CA GLY A 186 10.92 18.66 7.44
C GLY A 186 10.58 19.40 6.15
N ALA A 187 11.60 19.55 5.30
CA ALA A 187 11.40 20.02 3.93
C ALA A 187 10.81 18.91 3.06
N SER A 188 10.08 19.28 2.02
CA SER A 188 9.56 18.38 1.01
C SER A 188 10.69 17.76 0.15
N PRO A 189 10.63 16.46 -0.20
CA PRO A 189 9.69 15.47 0.30
C PRO A 189 9.98 15.02 1.73
N ILE A 190 8.92 14.62 2.44
CA ILE A 190 9.00 14.04 3.77
C ILE A 190 8.76 12.54 3.68
N ASP A 191 9.70 11.75 4.18
CA ASP A 191 9.52 10.33 4.44
C ASP A 191 8.60 10.15 5.67
N VAL A 192 7.49 9.43 5.47
CA VAL A 192 6.45 9.23 6.50
C VAL A 192 6.35 7.78 6.97
N ASP A 193 7.33 6.93 6.64
CA ASP A 193 7.31 5.47 6.88
C ASP A 193 6.11 4.78 6.20
N ASP A 194 5.93 3.48 6.44
CA ASP A 194 4.72 2.71 6.06
C ASP A 194 3.56 3.00 7.04
N VAL A 195 2.78 4.03 6.73
CA VAL A 195 1.58 4.45 7.47
C VAL A 195 0.41 4.69 6.51
N ASP A 196 -0.81 4.77 7.04
CA ASP A 196 -2.04 5.07 6.28
C ASP A 196 -2.55 6.51 6.51
N ASN A 197 -1.88 7.28 7.36
CA ASN A 197 -2.20 8.66 7.68
C ASN A 197 -0.97 9.44 8.15
N PHE A 198 -0.97 10.74 7.87
CA PHE A 198 0.10 11.64 8.28
C PHE A 198 -0.43 13.04 8.63
N GLN A 199 0.17 13.69 9.62
CA GLN A 199 -0.16 15.06 10.01
C GLN A 199 1.02 15.98 9.67
N LEU A 200 0.83 16.82 8.66
CA LEU A 200 1.80 17.84 8.27
C LEU A 200 1.56 19.12 9.10
N SER A 201 2.46 19.47 10.02
CA SER A 201 2.26 20.55 11.00
C SER A 201 3.27 21.68 10.87
N GLY A 202 3.06 22.81 11.55
CA GLY A 202 3.93 24.00 11.44
C GLY A 202 3.65 24.89 10.23
N LEU A 203 2.61 24.59 9.47
CA LEU A 203 2.19 25.35 8.30
C LEU A 203 1.62 26.72 8.69
N THR A 204 1.65 27.66 7.75
CA THR A 204 1.09 29.00 7.94
C THR A 204 -0.40 29.03 7.63
N ASN A 205 -1.22 29.47 8.58
CA ASN A 205 -2.65 29.64 8.34
C ASN A 205 -2.95 30.64 7.24
N ASN A 206 -4.03 30.37 6.49
CA ASN A 206 -4.51 31.11 5.34
C ASN A 206 -3.55 31.08 4.12
N VAL A 207 -2.49 30.26 4.17
CA VAL A 207 -1.66 29.94 3.00
C VAL A 207 -2.19 28.64 2.39
N LYS A 208 -2.35 28.61 1.07
CA LYS A 208 -2.72 27.40 0.35
C LYS A 208 -1.48 26.56 0.10
N TYR A 209 -1.54 25.31 0.49
CA TYR A 209 -0.53 24.29 0.21
C TYR A 209 -1.09 23.28 -0.77
N TYR A 210 -0.25 22.86 -1.70
CA TYR A 210 -0.46 21.77 -2.63
C TYR A 210 0.31 20.56 -2.11
N VAL A 211 -0.33 19.39 -2.13
CA VAL A 211 0.22 18.16 -1.58
C VAL A 211 0.01 16.98 -2.52
N ARG A 212 0.98 16.08 -2.54
CA ARG A 212 0.96 14.78 -3.23
C ARG A 212 1.65 13.73 -2.38
N ILE A 213 1.41 12.46 -2.71
CA ILE A 213 2.06 11.31 -2.09
C ILE A 213 2.53 10.32 -3.15
N SER A 214 3.64 9.65 -2.92
CA SER A 214 4.10 8.47 -3.67
C SER A 214 4.55 7.38 -2.70
N ALA A 215 4.68 6.17 -3.22
CA ALA A 215 5.22 5.02 -2.50
C ALA A 215 6.63 4.69 -3.01
N VAL A 216 7.48 4.19 -2.12
CA VAL A 216 8.83 3.71 -2.41
C VAL A 216 8.92 2.27 -1.93
N ASP A 217 9.49 1.40 -2.77
CA ASP A 217 9.74 -0.01 -2.41
C ASP A 217 11.08 -0.20 -1.70
N THR A 218 11.35 -1.43 -1.28
CA THR A 218 12.61 -1.83 -0.62
C THR A 218 13.83 -1.80 -1.53
N SER A 219 13.64 -1.59 -2.84
CA SER A 219 14.69 -1.42 -3.85
C SER A 219 15.05 0.06 -4.07
N ASP A 220 14.47 0.98 -3.28
CA ASP A 220 14.59 2.44 -3.42
C ASP A 220 13.98 2.97 -4.74
N THR A 221 13.04 2.24 -5.34
CA THR A 221 12.33 2.66 -6.55
C THR A 221 11.03 3.39 -6.19
N GLU A 222 10.87 4.63 -6.65
CA GLU A 222 9.70 5.46 -6.39
C GLU A 222 8.61 5.29 -7.46
N GLY A 223 7.38 5.06 -7.00
CA GLY A 223 6.18 5.01 -7.83
C GLY A 223 5.70 6.38 -8.33
N PRO A 224 4.65 6.42 -9.16
CA PRO A 224 4.08 7.67 -9.63
C PRO A 224 3.42 8.47 -8.50
N LEU A 225 3.51 9.79 -8.59
CA LEU A 225 2.83 10.71 -7.68
C LEU A 225 1.29 10.57 -7.79
N SER A 226 0.61 10.60 -6.65
CA SER A 226 -0.85 10.73 -6.56
C SER A 226 -1.37 11.96 -7.29
N SER A 227 -2.67 12.01 -7.57
CA SER A 227 -3.36 13.26 -7.94
C SER A 227 -3.05 14.42 -6.97
N GLU A 228 -2.86 15.64 -7.50
CA GLU A 228 -2.60 16.83 -6.69
C GLU A 228 -3.85 17.24 -5.91
N LEU A 229 -3.70 17.40 -4.60
CA LEU A 229 -4.70 18.01 -3.74
C LEU A 229 -4.17 19.30 -3.13
N SER A 230 -5.07 20.10 -2.57
CA SER A 230 -4.67 21.32 -1.86
C SER A 230 -5.45 21.51 -0.57
N GLY A 231 -4.77 22.04 0.43
CA GLY A 231 -5.30 22.39 1.73
C GLY A 231 -4.96 23.83 2.08
N THR A 232 -5.82 24.48 2.85
CA THR A 232 -5.51 25.80 3.43
C THR A 232 -5.74 25.67 4.93
N PRO A 233 -4.66 25.53 5.72
CA PRO A 233 -4.74 25.60 7.17
C PRO A 233 -5.43 26.90 7.57
N THR A 234 -6.23 26.87 8.62
CA THR A 234 -6.95 28.04 9.11
C THR A 234 -6.86 28.02 10.62
N ASP A 235 -6.85 29.18 11.26
CA ASP A 235 -6.92 29.25 12.72
C ASP A 235 -8.14 28.46 13.20
N THR A 236 -7.90 27.25 13.68
CA THR A 236 -8.93 26.44 14.31
C THR A 236 -8.70 26.58 15.80
N VAL A 237 -9.74 26.95 16.53
CA VAL A 237 -9.65 26.80 17.98
C VAL A 237 -9.44 25.31 18.25
N GLY A 238 -8.41 24.93 19.02
CA GLY A 238 -7.91 23.54 19.21
C GLY A 238 -8.94 22.45 19.56
N PHE A 239 -10.18 22.87 19.75
CA PHE A 239 -11.39 22.08 19.71
C PHE A 239 -11.66 21.36 18.36
N THR A 240 -11.43 22.02 17.23
CA THR A 240 -11.81 21.56 15.87
C THR A 240 -10.86 20.48 15.38
N GLU A 241 -9.60 20.56 15.81
CA GLU A 241 -8.52 19.62 15.54
C GLU A 241 -8.70 18.26 16.22
N LEU A 242 -9.41 18.22 17.36
CA LEU A 242 -9.71 16.96 18.05
C LEU A 242 -10.87 16.19 17.39
N SER A 243 -11.48 16.73 16.34
CA SER A 243 -12.67 16.16 15.71
C SER A 243 -12.49 15.65 14.28
N ASN A 244 -11.24 15.63 13.76
CA ASN A 244 -10.88 15.12 12.43
C ASN A 244 -11.92 15.43 11.35
N ASP A 245 -12.38 16.68 11.24
CA ASP A 245 -13.37 17.19 10.26
C ASP A 245 -14.53 16.25 9.86
N GLU A 246 -14.88 15.29 10.72
CA GLU A 246 -15.88 14.24 10.52
C GLU A 246 -16.95 14.41 11.59
N GLY A 247 -17.51 15.62 11.62
CA GLY A 247 -18.68 15.98 12.41
C GLY A 247 -18.54 15.74 13.92
N GLY A 248 -17.97 16.70 14.65
CA GLY A 248 -18.01 16.75 16.13
C GLY A 248 -19.23 17.49 16.71
N CYS A 249 -19.55 17.25 17.99
CA CYS A 249 -20.50 18.10 18.74
C CYS A 249 -19.80 19.37 19.29
N PHE A 250 -19.68 20.42 18.47
CA PHE A 250 -19.10 21.74 18.81
C PHE A 250 -19.40 22.30 20.20
N VAL A 251 -20.67 22.47 20.57
CA VAL A 251 -21.05 23.08 21.85
C VAL A 251 -20.70 22.18 23.04
N ALA A 252 -20.89 20.86 22.89
CA ALA A 252 -20.61 19.91 23.96
C ALA A 252 -19.12 19.83 24.24
N THR A 253 -18.30 19.57 23.23
CA THR A 253 -16.85 19.47 23.43
C THR A 253 -16.28 20.83 23.90
N ALA A 254 -16.92 21.99 23.63
CA ALA A 254 -16.47 23.30 24.09
C ALA A 254 -16.80 23.51 25.57
N ALA A 255 -17.86 22.88 26.06
CA ALA A 255 -18.22 22.88 27.47
C ALA A 255 -17.28 21.99 28.31
N TRP A 256 -16.95 20.78 27.81
CA TRP A 256 -16.13 19.80 28.53
C TRP A 256 -14.63 19.88 28.25
N GLY A 257 -14.20 20.44 27.12
CA GLY A 257 -12.79 20.62 26.75
C GLY A 257 -12.09 19.36 26.27
N ASP A 258 -12.82 18.26 26.07
CA ASP A 258 -12.27 16.97 25.64
C ASP A 258 -13.28 16.27 24.72
N TYR A 259 -12.81 15.88 23.54
CA TYR A 259 -13.59 15.16 22.52
C TYR A 259 -13.95 13.74 22.95
N ASN A 260 -13.10 13.11 23.75
CA ASN A 260 -13.26 11.74 24.26
C ASN A 260 -14.04 11.67 25.57
N HIS A 261 -14.51 12.80 26.08
CA HIS A 261 -15.29 12.87 27.30
C HIS A 261 -16.59 12.03 27.19
N PRO A 262 -16.98 11.24 28.21
CA PRO A 262 -18.13 10.34 28.14
C PRO A 262 -19.44 11.01 27.71
N MET A 263 -19.71 12.22 28.21
CA MET A 263 -20.92 12.99 27.85
C MET A 263 -20.92 13.44 26.38
N VAL A 264 -19.75 13.76 25.82
CA VAL A 264 -19.61 14.14 24.41
C VAL A 264 -19.87 12.92 23.52
N LYS A 265 -19.29 11.77 23.86
CA LYS A 265 -19.50 10.50 23.14
C LYS A 265 -20.97 10.09 23.11
N GLN A 266 -21.69 10.26 24.21
CA GLN A 266 -23.13 9.97 24.28
C GLN A 266 -23.95 10.84 23.31
N LEU A 267 -23.69 12.14 23.27
CA LEU A 267 -24.39 13.07 22.36
C LEU A 267 -24.06 12.79 20.89
N ARG A 268 -22.80 12.46 20.57
CA ARG A 268 -22.37 12.04 19.23
C ARG A 268 -23.08 10.76 18.80
N SER A 269 -23.06 9.73 19.65
CA SER A 269 -23.74 8.47 19.38
C SER A 269 -25.23 8.66 19.13
N PHE A 270 -25.89 9.54 19.90
CA PHE A 270 -27.30 9.88 19.70
C PHE A 270 -27.55 10.57 18.35
N ARG A 271 -26.68 11.53 17.97
CA ARG A 271 -26.74 12.17 16.65
C ARG A 271 -26.64 11.12 15.54
N ASP A 272 -25.63 10.26 15.61
CA ASP A 272 -25.30 9.32 14.53
C ASP A 272 -26.34 8.19 14.43
N ARG A 273 -26.77 7.65 15.57
CA ARG A 273 -27.68 6.48 15.60
C ARG A 273 -29.16 6.83 15.50
N ILE A 274 -29.55 8.05 15.88
CA ILE A 274 -30.98 8.44 15.97
C ILE A 274 -31.28 9.61 15.03
N LEU A 275 -30.59 10.75 15.17
CA LEU A 275 -30.92 11.94 14.37
C LEU A 275 -30.65 11.74 12.88
N GLN A 276 -29.48 11.19 12.52
CA GLN A 276 -29.12 11.01 11.10
C GLN A 276 -30.02 10.02 10.33
N ARG A 277 -30.72 9.12 11.04
CA ARG A 277 -31.66 8.17 10.42
C ARG A 277 -32.92 8.82 9.86
N THR A 278 -33.23 10.07 10.23
CA THR A 278 -34.43 10.78 9.78
C THR A 278 -34.09 12.02 8.95
N PRO A 279 -34.86 12.36 7.91
CA PRO A 279 -34.64 13.59 7.13
C PRO A 279 -34.67 14.87 7.99
N ALA A 280 -35.60 14.93 8.96
CA ALA A 280 -35.70 16.06 9.89
C ALA A 280 -34.48 16.15 10.81
N GLY A 281 -33.97 15.01 11.30
CA GLY A 281 -32.76 14.98 12.12
C GLY A 281 -31.51 15.38 11.34
N ARG A 282 -31.37 14.98 10.07
CA ARG A 282 -30.28 15.47 9.20
C ARG A 282 -30.34 16.99 9.00
N ALA A 283 -31.52 17.54 8.71
CA ALA A 283 -31.68 19.00 8.57
C ALA A 283 -31.34 19.77 9.87
N PHE A 284 -31.75 19.25 11.03
CA PHE A 284 -31.37 19.80 12.32
C PHE A 284 -29.85 19.79 12.53
N VAL A 285 -29.21 18.66 12.20
CA VAL A 285 -27.75 18.51 12.32
C VAL A 285 -27.03 19.51 11.40
N HIS A 286 -27.47 19.68 10.15
CA HIS A 286 -26.91 20.69 9.25
C HIS A 286 -27.03 22.11 9.79
N LEU A 287 -28.21 22.49 10.32
CA LEU A 287 -28.40 23.80 10.93
C LEU A 287 -27.48 23.99 12.15
N TYR A 288 -27.34 22.94 12.97
CA TYR A 288 -26.42 22.94 14.09
C TYR A 288 -24.97 23.18 13.63
N TYR A 289 -24.50 22.47 12.59
CA TYR A 289 -23.15 22.67 12.02
C TYR A 289 -22.97 24.08 11.43
N ALA A 290 -24.02 24.67 10.86
CA ALA A 290 -23.94 26.02 10.29
C ALA A 290 -23.85 27.14 11.36
N VAL A 291 -24.46 26.93 12.53
CA VAL A 291 -24.64 28.00 13.54
C VAL A 291 -23.76 27.84 14.77
N SER A 292 -23.43 26.60 15.14
CA SER A 292 -22.71 26.33 16.39
C SER A 292 -21.22 26.68 16.43
N PRO A 293 -20.43 26.73 15.33
CA PRO A 293 -19.00 27.01 15.43
C PRO A 293 -18.66 28.38 16.06
N PRO A 294 -19.28 29.52 15.66
CA PRO A 294 -19.02 30.81 16.29
C PRO A 294 -19.45 30.85 17.77
N LEU A 295 -20.55 30.16 18.10
CA LEU A 295 -21.05 30.08 19.47
C LEU A 295 -20.12 29.24 20.36
N ALA A 296 -19.61 28.14 19.84
CA ALA A 296 -18.64 27.28 20.54
C ALA A 296 -17.32 28.01 20.77
N HIS A 297 -16.87 28.83 19.82
CA HIS A 297 -15.70 29.70 19.95
C HIS A 297 -15.84 30.66 21.13
N TRP A 298 -16.96 31.40 21.20
CA TRP A 298 -17.21 32.30 22.33
C TRP A 298 -17.34 31.54 23.66
N LEU A 299 -18.03 30.40 23.67
CA LEU A 299 -18.24 29.58 24.86
C LEU A 299 -16.91 29.07 25.46
N ALA A 300 -15.95 28.68 24.62
CA ALA A 300 -14.69 28.08 25.06
C ALA A 300 -13.86 29.01 25.96
N GLY A 301 -13.90 30.32 25.71
CA GLY A 301 -13.18 31.34 26.48
C GLY A 301 -13.84 31.79 27.79
N HIS A 302 -15.05 31.30 28.11
CA HIS A 302 -15.84 31.76 29.25
C HIS A 302 -16.11 30.63 30.26
N PRO A 303 -15.34 30.52 31.36
CA PRO A 303 -15.45 29.42 32.34
C PRO A 303 -16.85 29.25 32.95
N THR A 304 -17.54 30.36 33.22
CA THR A 304 -18.90 30.39 33.77
C THR A 304 -19.93 29.89 32.77
N ALA A 305 -19.82 30.30 31.51
CA ALA A 305 -20.68 29.84 30.44
C ALA A 305 -20.48 28.33 30.19
N ARG A 306 -19.24 27.82 30.25
CA ARG A 306 -18.95 26.38 30.17
C ARG A 306 -19.60 25.60 31.32
N ALA A 307 -19.57 26.12 32.54
CA ALA A 307 -20.22 25.48 33.69
C ALA A 307 -21.75 25.42 33.50
N ALA A 308 -22.36 26.52 33.03
CA ALA A 308 -23.78 26.57 32.72
C ALA A 308 -24.15 25.59 31.60
N THR A 309 -23.39 25.55 30.50
CA THR A 309 -23.61 24.62 29.39
C THR A 309 -23.46 23.18 29.84
N ARG A 310 -22.46 22.84 30.68
CA ARG A 310 -22.36 21.50 31.27
C ARG A 310 -23.58 21.17 32.13
N ALA A 311 -24.07 22.09 32.95
CA ALA A 311 -25.26 21.85 33.78
C ALA A 311 -26.51 21.57 32.94
N VAL A 312 -26.69 22.26 31.81
CA VAL A 312 -27.81 22.05 30.89
C VAL A 312 -27.65 20.77 30.07
N LEU A 313 -26.45 20.51 29.53
CA LEU A 313 -26.22 19.40 28.62
C LEU A 313 -26.02 18.05 29.33
N THR A 314 -25.57 18.02 30.58
CA THR A 314 -25.37 16.76 31.32
C THR A 314 -26.63 15.89 31.42
N PRO A 315 -27.81 16.40 31.84
CA PRO A 315 -29.01 15.58 31.89
C PRO A 315 -29.42 15.08 30.50
N ILE A 316 -29.26 15.92 29.47
CA ILE A 316 -29.57 15.57 28.08
C ILE A 316 -28.63 14.47 27.57
N ALA A 317 -27.33 14.59 27.82
CA ALA A 317 -26.31 13.62 27.42
C ALA A 317 -26.55 12.25 28.08
N ARG A 318 -26.91 12.23 29.37
CA ARG A 318 -27.25 10.99 30.07
C ARG A 318 -28.50 10.33 29.50
N LEU A 319 -29.55 11.11 29.23
CA LEU A 319 -30.77 10.60 28.58
C LEU A 319 -30.46 10.05 27.18
N ALA A 320 -29.64 10.77 26.41
CA ALA A 320 -29.18 10.35 25.09
C ALA A 320 -28.36 9.05 25.16
N GLY A 321 -27.48 8.92 26.15
CA GLY A 321 -26.71 7.70 26.44
C GLY A 321 -27.60 6.50 26.76
N TRP A 322 -28.59 6.68 27.63
CA TRP A 322 -29.54 5.60 27.98
C TRP A 322 -30.35 5.11 26.77
N GLU A 323 -30.74 6.00 25.87
CA GLU A 323 -31.45 5.61 24.63
C GLU A 323 -30.53 4.92 23.62
N THR A 324 -29.24 5.25 23.59
CA THR A 324 -28.28 4.60 22.66
C THR A 324 -27.81 3.23 23.14
N GLU A 325 -27.76 3.01 24.46
CA GLU A 325 -27.46 1.71 25.08
C GLU A 325 -28.68 0.77 25.11
N ARG A 326 -29.91 1.30 25.13
CA ARG A 326 -31.17 0.54 25.07
C ARG A 326 -32.14 1.18 24.07
N PRO A 327 -31.99 0.92 22.75
CA PRO A 327 -32.82 1.55 21.73
C PRO A 327 -34.30 1.26 21.95
N GLY A 328 -35.12 2.31 22.07
CA GLY A 328 -36.58 2.22 22.20
C GLY A 328 -37.14 2.40 23.61
N MET A 329 -36.32 2.61 24.64
CA MET A 329 -36.81 2.69 26.03
C MET A 329 -37.50 4.03 26.36
N ILE A 330 -37.09 5.13 25.74
CA ILE A 330 -37.67 6.48 25.93
C ILE A 330 -38.41 6.92 24.66
N SER A 331 -37.90 6.62 23.47
CA SER A 331 -38.51 7.05 22.20
C SER A 331 -39.87 6.38 21.93
N VAL A 332 -40.04 5.10 22.25
CA VAL A 332 -41.30 4.35 22.06
C VAL A 332 -42.44 4.85 22.96
N PRO A 333 -42.29 4.99 24.30
CA PRO A 333 -43.37 5.51 25.14
C PRO A 333 -43.70 6.98 24.85
N LEU A 334 -42.72 7.78 24.40
CA LEU A 334 -42.95 9.19 24.04
C LEU A 334 -43.73 9.31 22.72
N LEU A 335 -43.44 8.46 21.74
CA LEU A 335 -44.22 8.35 20.50
C LEU A 335 -45.63 7.79 20.76
N LEU A 336 -45.78 6.78 21.63
CA LEU A 336 -47.08 6.25 22.04
C LEU A 336 -47.90 7.28 22.83
N GLY A 337 -47.25 8.08 23.68
CA GLY A 337 -47.86 9.18 24.42
C GLY A 337 -48.36 10.30 23.50
N LEU A 338 -47.53 10.71 22.52
CA LEU A 338 -47.91 11.70 21.52
C LEU A 338 -49.07 11.19 20.63
N ALA A 339 -49.01 9.92 20.21
CA ALA A 339 -50.10 9.28 19.46
C ALA A 339 -51.40 9.21 20.28
N ALA A 340 -51.32 8.87 21.57
CA ALA A 340 -52.48 8.85 22.48
C ALA A 340 -53.08 10.26 22.65
N ILE A 341 -52.25 11.30 22.80
CA ILE A 341 -52.70 12.70 22.87
C ILE A 341 -53.40 13.11 21.56
N LEU A 342 -52.86 12.74 20.40
CA LEU A 342 -53.46 13.04 19.10
C LEU A 342 -54.79 12.29 18.88
N VAL A 343 -54.91 11.04 19.35
CA VAL A 343 -56.15 10.27 19.32
C VAL A 343 -57.21 10.88 20.25
N LEU A 344 -56.81 11.27 21.47
CA LEU A 344 -57.70 11.95 22.42
C LEU A 344 -58.15 13.32 21.91
N ALA A 345 -57.24 14.06 21.25
CA ALA A 345 -57.56 15.34 20.61
C ALA A 345 -58.52 15.17 19.41
N ARG A 346 -58.42 14.07 18.66
CA ARG A 346 -59.37 13.73 17.59
C ARG A 346 -60.74 13.34 18.13
N ARG A 347 -60.80 12.47 19.15
CA ARG A 347 -62.07 12.07 19.79
C ARG A 347 -62.82 13.27 20.38
N ARG A 348 -62.12 14.18 21.06
CA ARG A 348 -62.72 15.43 21.57
C ARG A 348 -63.27 16.35 20.48
N ARG A 349 -62.74 16.29 19.25
CA ARG A 349 -63.29 17.05 18.11
C ARG A 349 -64.51 16.38 17.48
N GLU A 350 -64.62 15.06 17.59
CA GLU A 350 -65.79 14.30 17.11
C GLU A 350 -66.97 14.38 18.09
N GLU A 351 -66.71 14.41 19.41
CA GLU A 351 -67.74 14.62 20.45
C GLU A 351 -68.28 16.07 20.50
N ALA A 352 -67.57 17.02 19.88
CA ALA A 352 -67.96 18.43 19.80
C ALA A 352 -68.71 18.80 18.50
N ARG A 353 -69.10 17.80 17.69
CA ARG A 353 -69.94 17.95 16.49
C ARG A 353 -71.30 17.32 16.71
#